data_AF-A0AAU4TGL1-F1
#
_entry.id   AF-A0AAU4TGL1-F1
#
_cell.length_a   1.000
_cell.length_b   1.000
_cell.length_c   1.000
_cell.angle_alpha   90.00
_cell.angle_beta   90.00
_cell.angle_gamma   90.00
#
_symmetry.space_group_name_H-M   'P 1'
#
loop_
_entity.id
_entity.type
_entity.pdbx_description
1 polymer ?
#
loop_
_entity_poly.entity_id
_entity_poly.type
_entity_poly.pdbx_seq_one_letter_code
_entity_poly.pdbx_strand_id
1 'polypeptide(L)'
;MAETYDFPSDLLAGQEELHQVRAELSALLKRLPWSVVPLDGFSDDNGWRKVERPASPGWTPDEQAEVEKLRRREHELAVFVTTHRFWTDVAAPKRVDARTGLKHAHESRAQETC
;
A
#
# COMPACT_ATOMS: atom_id res chain seq x y z
N MET A 1 -7.42 -6.24 24.97
CA MET A 1 -8.80 -6.22 24.48
C MET A 1 -8.82 -5.20 23.37
N ALA A 2 -9.19 -5.57 22.15
CA ALA A 2 -9.28 -4.59 21.07
C ALA A 2 -10.40 -3.62 21.45
N GLU A 3 -10.06 -2.36 21.68
CA GLU A 3 -11.08 -1.32 21.80
C GLU A 3 -11.80 -1.24 20.45
N THR A 4 -13.09 -1.53 20.43
CA THR A 4 -13.93 -1.37 19.24
C THR A 4 -14.16 0.12 19.03
N TYR A 5 -13.36 0.74 18.17
CA TYR A 5 -13.55 2.13 17.78
C TYR A 5 -14.68 2.21 16.75
N ASP A 6 -15.64 3.09 16.98
CA ASP A 6 -16.64 3.44 15.98
C ASP A 6 -15.98 4.36 14.95
N PHE A 7 -15.39 3.77 13.91
CA PHE A 7 -14.75 4.53 12.85
C PHE A 7 -15.79 5.13 11.92
N PRO A 8 -15.67 6.42 11.56
CA PRO A 8 -16.58 7.05 10.61
C PRO A 8 -16.50 6.35 9.24
N SER A 9 -17.65 6.23 8.57
CA SER A 9 -17.78 5.51 7.29
C SER A 9 -16.83 6.04 6.20
N ASP A 10 -16.57 7.35 6.21
CA ASP A 10 -15.64 8.03 5.30
C ASP A 10 -14.18 7.59 5.53
N LEU A 11 -13.77 7.40 6.79
CA LEU A 11 -12.44 6.88 7.14
C LEU A 11 -12.29 5.40 6.78
N LEU A 12 -13.34 4.61 6.98
CA LEU A 12 -13.38 3.20 6.57
C LEU A 12 -13.30 3.07 5.04
N ALA A 13 -14.07 3.87 4.31
CA ALA A 13 -14.03 3.91 2.84
C ALA A 13 -12.66 4.35 2.32
N GLY A 14 -12.05 5.39 2.92
CA GLY A 14 -10.71 5.84 2.55
C GLY A 14 -9.63 4.79 2.83
N GLN A 15 -9.74 4.05 3.94
CA GLN A 15 -8.83 2.95 4.26
C GLN A 15 -9.01 1.76 3.31
N GLU A 16 -10.26 1.40 2.97
CA GLU A 16 -10.56 0.35 2.00
C GLU A 16 -10.01 0.70 0.61
N GLU A 17 -10.24 1.93 0.14
CA GLU A 17 -9.68 2.39 -1.14
C GLU A 17 -8.15 2.37 -1.11
N LEU A 18 -7.53 2.78 0.00
CA LEU A 18 -6.07 2.71 0.16
C LEU A 18 -5.56 1.27 0.05
N HIS A 19 -6.24 0.30 0.66
CA HIS A 19 -5.88 -1.11 0.54
C HIS A 19 -6.04 -1.63 -0.89
N GLN A 20 -7.11 -1.24 -1.59
CA GLN A 20 -7.33 -1.62 -2.98
C GLN A 20 -6.26 -1.03 -3.90
N VAL A 21 -5.94 0.26 -3.79
CA VAL A 21 -4.90 0.91 -4.62
C VAL A 21 -3.53 0.28 -4.36
N ARG A 22 -3.21 -0.06 -3.11
CA ARG A 22 -1.95 -0.76 -2.78
C ARG A 22 -1.90 -2.18 -3.35
N ALA A 23 -3.02 -2.89 -3.36
CA ALA A 23 -3.13 -4.20 -3.97
C ALA A 23 -2.97 -4.12 -5.50
N GLU A 24 -3.61 -3.15 -6.14
CA GLU A 24 -3.49 -2.89 -7.57
C GLU A 24 -2.06 -2.49 -7.96
N LEU A 25 -1.45 -1.56 -7.23
CA LEU A 25 -0.04 -1.19 -7.42
C LEU A 25 0.90 -2.39 -7.27
N SER A 26 0.67 -3.24 -6.25
CA SER A 26 1.45 -4.46 -6.05
C SER A 26 1.27 -5.46 -7.20
N ALA A 27 0.04 -5.62 -7.70
CA ALA A 27 -0.24 -6.49 -8.83
C ALA A 27 0.41 -5.97 -10.12
N LEU A 28 0.37 -4.66 -10.37
CA LEU A 28 1.04 -4.01 -11.49
C LEU A 28 2.56 -4.21 -11.41
N LEU A 29 3.17 -3.88 -10.27
CA LEU A 29 4.62 -4.05 -10.06
C LEU A 29 5.10 -5.50 -10.20
N LYS A 30 4.25 -6.49 -9.90
CA LYS A 30 4.57 -7.92 -10.12
C LYS A 30 4.56 -8.32 -11.60
N ARG A 31 3.79 -7.62 -12.43
CA ARG A 31 3.71 -7.85 -13.89
C ARG A 31 4.82 -7.12 -14.64
N LEU A 32 5.20 -5.93 -14.15
CA LEU A 32 6.24 -5.11 -14.74
C LEU A 32 7.63 -5.73 -14.60
N PRO A 33 8.57 -5.41 -15.51
CA PRO A 33 9.96 -5.78 -15.34
C PRO A 33 10.51 -5.20 -14.04
N TRP A 34 11.44 -5.92 -13.43
CA TRP A 34 11.98 -5.61 -12.11
C TRP A 34 12.74 -4.28 -12.05
N SER A 35 13.09 -3.68 -13.20
CA SER A 35 13.73 -2.38 -13.30
C SER A 35 12.88 -1.37 -14.07
N VAL A 36 12.84 -0.14 -13.55
CA VAL A 36 12.19 1.02 -14.17
C VAL A 36 13.01 1.54 -15.35
N VAL A 37 14.33 1.56 -15.21
CA VAL A 37 15.27 1.93 -16.27
C VAL A 37 15.77 0.68 -16.98
N PRO A 38 16.10 0.75 -18.28
CA PRO A 38 16.77 -0.35 -18.95
C PRO A 38 18.05 -0.70 -18.19
N LEU A 39 18.09 -1.91 -17.64
CA LEU A 39 19.26 -2.45 -16.94
C LEU A 39 19.69 -3.72 -17.64
N ASP A 40 20.98 -3.79 -17.94
CA ASP A 40 21.58 -5.03 -18.40
C ASP A 40 21.49 -6.09 -17.31
N GLY A 41 21.35 -7.34 -17.73
CA GLY A 41 21.25 -8.46 -16.80
C GLY A 41 22.57 -8.59 -16.06
N PHE A 42 22.53 -8.64 -14.73
CA PHE A 42 23.74 -8.83 -13.94
C PHE A 42 23.73 -10.20 -13.29
N SER A 43 24.89 -10.84 -13.30
CA SER A 43 25.17 -12.08 -12.59
C SER A 43 26.34 -11.81 -11.66
N ASP A 44 26.07 -11.74 -10.35
CA ASP A 44 27.09 -11.56 -9.32
C ASP A 44 27.28 -12.88 -8.58
N ASP A 45 28.48 -13.46 -8.71
CA ASP A 45 28.91 -14.69 -8.02
C ASP A 45 29.92 -14.38 -6.90
N ASN A 46 30.09 -13.10 -6.54
CA ASN A 46 31.17 -12.66 -5.65
C ASN A 46 30.77 -12.74 -4.16
N GLY A 47 29.52 -13.08 -3.86
CA GLY A 47 28.98 -13.26 -2.51
C GLY A 47 28.71 -14.72 -2.11
N TRP A 48 28.13 -14.93 -0.91
CA TRP A 48 27.76 -16.27 -0.42
C TRP A 48 26.71 -16.97 -1.30
N ARG A 49 25.95 -16.23 -2.10
CA ARG A 49 24.99 -16.78 -3.08
C ARG A 49 25.12 -16.07 -4.41
N LYS A 50 25.07 -16.85 -5.49
CA LYS A 50 24.91 -16.37 -6.85
C LYS A 50 23.61 -15.58 -6.99
N VAL A 51 23.71 -14.33 -7.44
CA VAL A 51 22.56 -13.47 -7.75
C VAL A 51 22.53 -13.26 -9.25
N GLU A 52 21.58 -13.88 -9.93
CA GLU A 52 21.38 -13.72 -11.36
C GLU A 52 20.08 -12.97 -11.60
N ARG A 53 20.15 -11.88 -12.36
CA ARG A 53 18.98 -11.13 -12.81
C ARG A 53 19.03 -10.94 -14.32
N PRO A 54 17.97 -11.34 -15.05
CA PRO A 54 17.91 -11.13 -16.49
C PRO A 54 17.83 -9.64 -16.82
N ALA A 55 18.29 -9.28 -18.02
CA ALA A 55 18.18 -7.90 -18.52
C ALA A 55 16.72 -7.44 -18.48
N SER A 56 16.50 -6.27 -17.89
CA SER A 56 15.19 -5.62 -17.90
C SER A 56 15.18 -4.52 -18.96
N PRO A 57 14.22 -4.50 -19.88
CA PRO A 57 14.09 -3.44 -20.88
C PRO A 57 13.68 -2.08 -20.28
N GLY A 58 13.36 -2.01 -18.98
CA GLY A 58 12.79 -0.83 -18.34
C GLY A 58 11.27 -0.81 -18.45
N TRP A 59 10.64 0.17 -17.80
CA TRP A 59 9.22 0.45 -17.95
C TRP A 59 9.01 1.35 -19.15
N THR A 60 7.95 1.09 -19.91
CA THR A 60 7.46 2.04 -20.90
C THR A 60 6.95 3.31 -20.21
N PRO A 61 6.91 4.45 -20.92
CA PRO A 61 6.37 5.69 -20.36
C PRO A 61 4.90 5.56 -19.91
N ASP A 62 4.13 4.68 -20.56
CA ASP A 62 2.73 4.40 -20.20
C ASP A 62 2.65 3.65 -18.86
N GLU A 63 3.42 2.56 -18.71
CA GLU A 63 3.51 1.79 -17.47
C GLU A 63 4.02 2.64 -16.30
N GLN A 64 5.00 3.53 -16.57
CA GLN A 64 5.48 4.48 -15.57
C GLN A 64 4.39 5.48 -15.16
N ALA A 65 3.65 6.03 -16.12
CA ALA A 65 2.55 6.95 -15.87
C ALA A 65 1.42 6.29 -15.07
N GLU A 66 1.09 5.03 -15.36
CA GLU A 66 0.11 4.24 -14.59
C GLU A 66 0.56 4.04 -13.13
N VAL A 67 1.82 3.63 -12.92
CA VAL A 67 2.39 3.49 -11.57
C VAL A 67 2.40 4.82 -10.83
N GLU A 68 2.79 5.92 -11.48
CA GLU A 68 2.80 7.25 -10.87
C GLU A 68 1.39 7.73 -10.51
N LYS A 69 0.40 7.46 -11.37
CA LYS A 69 -1.01 7.76 -11.09
C LYS A 69 -1.49 7.00 -9.84
N LEU A 70 -1.20 5.70 -9.75
CA LEU A 70 -1.56 4.87 -8.60
C LEU A 70 -0.84 5.32 -7.32
N ARG A 71 0.46 5.64 -7.41
CA ARG A 71 1.23 6.17 -6.27
C ARG A 71 0.72 7.51 -5.79
N ARG A 72 0.32 8.40 -6.70
CA ARG A 72 -0.29 9.68 -6.35
C ARG A 72 -1.60 9.45 -5.60
N ARG A 73 -2.46 8.56 -6.10
CA ARG A 73 -3.71 8.22 -5.44
C ARG A 73 -3.50 7.56 -4.07
N GLU A 74 -2.56 6.63 -3.96
CA GLU A 74 -2.13 6.03 -2.69
C GLU A 74 -1.69 7.12 -1.70
N HIS A 75 -0.89 8.08 -2.15
CA HIS A 75 -0.40 9.17 -1.31
C HIS A 75 -1.53 10.09 -0.84
N GLU A 76 -2.43 10.49 -1.73
CA GLU A 76 -3.61 11.29 -1.39
C GLU A 76 -4.49 10.60 -0.35
N LEU A 77 -4.74 9.30 -0.51
CA LEU A 77 -5.49 8.49 0.45
C LEU A 77 -4.74 8.32 1.78
N ALA A 78 -3.44 8.11 1.74
CA ALA A 78 -2.62 8.01 2.95
C ALA A 78 -2.63 9.32 3.74
N VAL A 79 -2.55 10.47 3.06
CA VAL A 79 -2.69 11.79 3.68
C VAL A 79 -4.09 11.94 4.27
N PHE A 80 -5.14 11.69 3.48
CA PHE A 80 -6.53 11.79 3.91
C PHE A 80 -6.81 10.97 5.18
N VAL A 81 -6.42 9.68 5.19
CA VAL A 81 -6.56 8.80 6.34
C VAL A 81 -5.74 9.33 7.52
N THR A 82 -4.51 9.81 7.32
CA THR A 82 -3.62 10.23 8.41
C THR A 82 -4.02 11.56 9.04
N THR A 83 -4.58 12.49 8.24
CA THR A 83 -5.00 13.83 8.68
C THR A 83 -6.49 13.93 8.97
N HIS A 84 -7.22 12.80 8.97
CA HIS A 84 -8.66 12.77 9.18
C HIS A 84 -9.06 13.37 10.54
N ARG A 85 -10.17 14.11 10.57
CA ARG A 85 -10.70 14.80 11.77
C ARG A 85 -10.92 13.88 12.98
N PHE A 86 -11.17 12.59 12.73
CA PHE A 86 -11.31 11.56 13.76
C PHE A 86 -10.10 11.53 14.71
N TRP A 87 -8.89 11.71 14.19
CA TRP A 87 -7.68 11.65 15.02
C TRP A 87 -7.53 12.83 15.99
N THR A 88 -8.23 13.94 15.72
CA THR A 88 -8.30 15.07 16.65
C THR A 88 -9.07 14.70 17.91
N ASP A 89 -10.09 13.84 17.78
CA ASP A 89 -10.93 13.37 18.89
C ASP A 89 -10.27 12.22 19.67
N VAL A 90 -9.47 11.41 19.00
CA VAL A 90 -8.73 10.30 19.64
C VAL A 90 -7.56 10.83 20.48
N ALA A 91 -7.59 10.51 21.77
CA ALA A 91 -6.51 10.78 22.71
C ALA A 91 -5.16 10.24 22.19
N ALA A 92 -4.10 11.05 22.28
CA ALA A 92 -2.75 10.71 21.80
C ALA A 92 -2.27 9.28 22.16
N PRO A 93 -2.40 8.78 23.41
CA PRO A 93 -1.96 7.42 23.75
C PRO A 93 -2.75 6.31 23.04
N LYS A 94 -4.00 6.57 22.63
CA LYS A 94 -4.87 5.61 21.95
C LYS A 94 -4.73 5.62 20.42
N ARG A 95 -4.07 6.64 19.84
CA ARG A 95 -3.97 6.78 18.37
C ARG A 95 -3.29 5.61 17.68
N VAL A 96 -2.27 5.01 18.30
CA VAL A 96 -1.54 3.86 17.73
C VAL A 96 -2.43 2.62 17.72
N ASP A 97 -3.17 2.39 18.80
CA ASP A 97 -4.12 1.29 18.92
C ASP A 97 -5.28 1.45 17.93
N ALA A 98 -5.89 2.63 17.87
CA ALA A 98 -6.94 2.97 16.90
C ALA A 98 -6.46 2.85 15.44
N ARG A 99 -5.22 3.23 15.10
CA ARG A 99 -4.65 3.01 13.76
C ARG A 99 -4.46 1.52 13.44
N THR A 100 -4.12 0.72 14.44
CA THR A 100 -4.00 -0.73 14.28
C THR A 100 -5.38 -1.33 14.03
N GLY A 101 -6.39 -0.94 14.82
CA GLY A 101 -7.79 -1.33 14.60
C GLY A 101 -8.31 -0.95 13.22
N LEU A 102 -8.03 0.26 12.74
CA LEU A 102 -8.46 0.72 11.42
C LEU A 102 -7.92 -0.16 10.28
N LYS A 103 -6.67 -0.64 10.37
CA LYS A 103 -6.10 -1.54 9.37
C LYS A 103 -6.83 -2.87 9.30
N HIS A 104 -7.32 -3.38 10.42
CA HIS A 104 -8.02 -4.66 10.52
C HIS A 104 -9.55 -4.53 10.40
N ALA A 105 -10.08 -3.30 10.37
CA ALA A 105 -11.53 -3.07 10.32
C ALA A 105 -12.21 -3.72 9.09
N HIS A 106 -11.50 -3.85 7.98
CA HIS A 106 -11.99 -4.55 6.78
C HIS A 106 -12.08 -6.07 6.98
N GLU A 107 -11.20 -6.66 7.80
CA GLU A 107 -11.21 -8.10 8.12
C GLU A 107 -12.33 -8.44 9.10
N SER A 108 -12.59 -7.56 10.08
CA SER A 108 -13.73 -7.70 11.00
C SER A 108 -15.07 -7.65 10.26
N ARG A 109 -15.22 -6.72 9.30
CA ARG A 109 -16.45 -6.63 8.49
C ARG A 109 -16.66 -7.85 7.59
N ALA A 110 -15.57 -8.46 7.09
CA ALA A 110 -15.65 -9.70 6.31
C ALA A 110 -16.04 -10.92 7.18
N GLN A 111 -15.64 -10.96 8.45
CA GLN A 111 -15.97 -12.04 9.40
C GLN A 111 -17.42 -11.98 9.90
N GLU A 112 -18.03 -10.79 9.96
CA GLU A 112 -19.44 -10.62 10.38
C GLU A 112 -20.46 -10.96 9.29
N THR A 113 -20.02 -11.18 8.04
CA THR A 113 -20.92 -11.48 6.91
C THR A 113 -21.00 -12.99 6.60
N CYS A 114 -20.56 -13.88 7.51
CA CYS A 114 -20.49 -15.32 7.29
C CYS A 114 -21.40 -16.12 8.22
#